data_AF-A0A059LD49-F1
#
_entry.id   AF-A0A059LD49-F1
#
_cell.length_a   1.000
_cell.length_b   1.000
_cell.length_c   1.000
_cell.angle_alpha   90.00
_cell.angle_beta   90.00
_cell.angle_gamma   90.00
#
_symmetry.space_group_name_H-M   'P 1'
#
loop_
_entity.id
_entity.type
_entity.pdbx_description
1 polymer ?
#
loop_
_entity_poly.entity_id
_entity_poly.type
_entity_poly.pdbx_seq_one_letter_code
_entity_poly.pdbx_strand_id
1 'polypeptide(L)'
;ALAAEARSVQLAAALLVKVLMQALDALRADPEFYALWAEALGALRNAMAVRCDAVAESVPENVKNMLLVLATQGVLRPDWVDQRGRSLWDLTFSVAHDISSGLNPGMLAETGAQPQAHLPALSPDRPGEQVESDNEGEADASNNTCKQS
;
A
#
# COMPACT_ATOMS: atom_id res chain seq x y z
N ALA A 1 -16.76 -17.34 -22.42
CA ALA A 1 -15.84 -16.34 -22.98
C ALA A 1 -15.67 -15.17 -22.02
N LEU A 2 -16.70 -14.31 -21.85
CA LEU A 2 -16.69 -13.15 -20.96
C LEU A 2 -16.18 -13.38 -19.53
N ALA A 3 -16.59 -14.46 -18.85
CA ALA A 3 -16.13 -14.76 -17.49
C ALA A 3 -14.64 -15.16 -17.42
N ALA A 4 -14.12 -15.84 -18.45
CA ALA A 4 -12.71 -16.21 -18.53
C ALA A 4 -11.84 -14.99 -18.86
N GLU A 5 -12.30 -14.14 -19.78
CA GLU A 5 -11.67 -12.86 -20.12
C GLU A 5 -11.60 -11.93 -18.90
N ALA A 6 -12.72 -11.76 -18.20
CA ALA A 6 -12.77 -10.98 -16.95
C ALA A 6 -11.75 -11.51 -15.93
N ARG A 7 -11.72 -12.82 -15.69
CA ARG A 7 -10.76 -13.44 -14.78
C ARG A 7 -9.31 -13.17 -15.19
N SER A 8 -8.98 -13.30 -16.47
CA SER A 8 -7.64 -12.99 -16.98
C SER A 8 -7.26 -11.52 -16.75
N VAL A 9 -8.19 -10.58 -16.97
CA VAL A 9 -7.95 -9.15 -16.72
C VAL A 9 -7.76 -8.85 -15.23
N GLN A 10 -8.56 -9.46 -14.34
CA GLN A 10 -8.38 -9.31 -12.90
C GLN A 10 -6.99 -9.79 -12.45
N LEU A 11 -6.55 -10.94 -12.95
CA LEU A 11 -5.23 -11.48 -12.64
C LEU A 11 -4.12 -10.56 -13.18
N ALA A 12 -4.26 -10.07 -14.41
CA ALA A 12 -3.29 -9.16 -14.99
C ALA A 12 -3.19 -7.85 -14.18
N ALA A 13 -4.30 -7.26 -13.77
CA ALA A 13 -4.33 -6.06 -12.93
C ALA A 13 -3.70 -6.30 -11.55
N ALA A 14 -4.05 -7.41 -10.89
CA ALA A 14 -3.46 -7.77 -9.60
C ALA A 14 -1.95 -8.01 -9.69
N LEU A 15 -1.49 -8.69 -10.75
CA LEU A 15 -0.06 -8.93 -10.99
C LEU A 15 0.69 -7.63 -11.29
N LEU A 16 0.10 -6.74 -12.10
CA LEU A 16 0.68 -5.43 -12.38
C LEU A 16 0.88 -4.63 -11.08
N VAL A 17 -0.17 -4.51 -10.26
CA VAL A 17 -0.07 -3.84 -8.95
C VAL A 17 1.00 -4.48 -8.08
N LYS A 18 1.03 -5.82 -8.01
CA LYS A 18 2.01 -6.55 -7.20
C LYS A 18 3.44 -6.29 -7.66
N VAL A 19 3.73 -6.40 -8.95
CA VAL A 19 5.07 -6.16 -9.51
C VAL A 19 5.47 -4.70 -9.31
N LEU A 20 4.55 -3.77 -9.54
CA LEU A 20 4.78 -2.33 -9.34
C LEU A 20 5.14 -2.01 -7.89
N MET A 21 4.46 -2.62 -6.91
CA MET A 21 4.79 -2.47 -5.49
C MET A 21 6.11 -3.15 -5.10
N GLN A 22 6.39 -4.34 -5.64
CA GLN A 22 7.64 -5.05 -5.36
C GLN A 22 8.88 -4.33 -5.93
N ALA A 23 8.73 -3.70 -7.09
CA ALA A 23 9.81 -2.97 -7.76
C ALA A 23 9.83 -1.48 -7.42
N LEU A 24 9.00 -1.00 -6.49
CA LEU A 24 8.77 0.42 -6.25
C LEU A 24 10.05 1.18 -5.90
N ASP A 25 10.94 0.61 -5.10
CA ASP A 25 12.21 1.24 -4.73
C ASP A 25 13.19 1.35 -5.91
N ALA A 26 13.14 0.42 -6.85
CA ALA A 26 13.92 0.54 -8.09
C ALA A 26 13.29 1.57 -9.02
N LEU A 27 11.95 1.55 -9.15
CA LEU A 27 11.19 2.44 -10.01
C LEU A 27 11.32 3.91 -9.58
N ARG A 28 11.29 4.21 -8.29
CA ARG A 28 11.40 5.59 -7.78
C ARG A 28 12.77 6.22 -8.01
N ALA A 29 13.81 5.41 -8.19
CA ALA A 29 15.15 5.86 -8.50
C ALA A 29 15.33 6.15 -10.01
N ASP A 30 14.38 5.68 -10.83
CA ASP A 30 14.40 5.89 -12.27
C ASP A 30 13.99 7.34 -12.63
N PRO A 31 14.73 8.02 -13.53
CA PRO A 31 14.40 9.38 -13.94
C PRO A 31 13.06 9.49 -14.69
N GLU A 32 12.60 8.40 -15.31
CA GLU A 32 11.33 8.30 -16.03
C GLU A 32 10.22 7.67 -15.17
N PHE A 33 10.39 7.61 -13.84
CA PHE A 33 9.39 7.08 -12.91
C PHE A 33 7.98 7.60 -13.19
N TYR A 34 7.84 8.92 -13.44
CA TYR A 34 6.54 9.52 -13.75
C TYR A 34 5.88 8.89 -14.98
N ALA A 35 6.63 8.69 -16.06
CA ALA A 35 6.10 8.14 -17.30
C ALA A 35 5.72 6.67 -17.14
N LEU A 36 6.60 5.88 -16.50
CA LEU A 36 6.32 4.47 -16.17
C LEU A 36 5.09 4.33 -15.27
N TRP A 37 4.95 5.21 -14.29
CA TRP A 37 3.81 5.26 -13.40
C TRP A 37 2.51 5.58 -14.14
N ALA A 38 2.55 6.57 -15.03
CA ALA A 38 1.41 6.93 -15.87
C ALA A 38 0.94 5.77 -16.75
N GLU A 39 1.87 5.04 -17.38
CA GLU A 39 1.57 3.86 -18.19
C GLU A 39 0.96 2.72 -17.34
N ALA A 40 1.51 2.47 -16.15
CA ALA A 40 0.98 1.44 -15.25
C ALA A 40 -0.45 1.76 -14.79
N LEU A 41 -0.71 3.00 -14.37
CA LEU A 41 -2.06 3.45 -14.02
C LEU A 41 -3.00 3.42 -15.25
N GLY A 42 -2.49 3.80 -16.43
CA GLY A 42 -3.22 3.73 -17.69
C GLY A 42 -3.66 2.30 -18.03
N ALA A 43 -2.80 1.31 -17.81
CA ALA A 43 -3.15 -0.10 -18.00
C ALA A 43 -4.26 -0.56 -17.03
N LEU A 44 -4.23 -0.12 -15.76
CA LEU A 44 -5.31 -0.40 -14.79
C LEU A 44 -6.62 0.29 -15.18
N ARG A 45 -6.57 1.53 -15.69
CA ARG A 45 -7.75 2.19 -16.26
C ARG A 45 -8.30 1.45 -17.47
N ASN A 46 -7.43 0.98 -18.36
CA ASN A 46 -7.86 0.23 -19.54
C ASN A 46 -8.51 -1.11 -19.16
N ALA A 47 -8.14 -1.72 -18.03
CA ALA A 47 -8.81 -2.91 -17.52
C ALA A 47 -10.31 -2.66 -17.25
N MET A 48 -10.69 -1.44 -16.84
CA MET A 48 -12.09 -1.04 -16.62
C MET A 48 -12.92 -0.97 -17.91
N ALA A 49 -12.30 -1.04 -19.10
CA ALA A 49 -13.03 -1.17 -20.34
C ALA A 49 -13.78 -2.52 -20.45
N VAL A 50 -13.35 -3.53 -19.70
CA VAL A 50 -14.07 -4.80 -19.58
C VAL A 50 -15.29 -4.62 -18.68
N ARG A 51 -16.47 -4.57 -19.31
CA ARG A 51 -17.77 -4.38 -18.66
C ARG A 51 -18.20 -5.64 -17.91
N CYS A 52 -17.55 -5.93 -16.78
CA CYS A 52 -17.87 -7.05 -15.90
C CYS A 52 -17.81 -6.61 -14.43
N ASP A 53 -18.83 -6.95 -13.64
CA ASP A 53 -18.93 -6.56 -12.23
C ASP A 53 -17.70 -7.00 -11.42
N ALA A 54 -17.20 -8.21 -11.68
CA ALA A 54 -16.01 -8.72 -11.01
C ALA A 54 -14.77 -7.83 -11.25
N VAL A 55 -14.60 -7.31 -12.48
CA VAL A 55 -13.52 -6.36 -12.81
C VAL A 55 -13.79 -5.01 -12.16
N ALA A 56 -15.03 -4.53 -12.22
CA ALA A 56 -15.47 -3.26 -11.66
C ALA A 56 -15.32 -3.18 -10.13
N GLU A 57 -15.30 -4.31 -9.43
CA GLU A 57 -15.02 -4.37 -7.99
C GLU A 57 -13.53 -4.57 -7.69
N SER A 58 -12.90 -5.56 -8.34
CA SER A 58 -11.53 -5.95 -8.00
C SER A 58 -10.45 -4.96 -8.43
N VAL A 59 -10.60 -4.29 -9.58
CA VAL A 59 -9.60 -3.33 -10.07
C VAL A 59 -9.54 -2.10 -9.18
N PRO A 60 -10.66 -1.42 -8.84
CA PRO A 60 -10.63 -0.30 -7.90
C PRO A 60 -10.10 -0.69 -6.53
N GLU A 61 -10.43 -1.88 -6.02
CA GLU A 61 -9.91 -2.36 -4.73
C GLU A 61 -8.40 -2.60 -4.76
N ASN A 62 -7.87 -3.18 -5.85
CA ASN A 62 -6.42 -3.33 -6.04
C ASN A 62 -5.72 -1.97 -6.10
N VAL A 63 -6.29 -0.99 -6.82
CA VAL A 63 -5.74 0.37 -6.90
C VAL A 63 -5.78 1.05 -5.54
N LYS A 64 -6.90 0.98 -4.80
CA LYS A 64 -7.02 1.50 -3.43
C LYS A 64 -5.91 0.97 -2.53
N ASN A 65 -5.73 -0.35 -2.49
CA ASN A 65 -4.72 -0.98 -1.65
C ASN A 65 -3.31 -0.54 -2.05
N MET A 66 -3.05 -0.38 -3.34
CA MET A 66 -1.80 0.19 -3.86
C MET A 66 -1.58 1.63 -3.36
N LEU A 67 -2.58 2.51 -3.49
CA LEU A 67 -2.49 3.91 -3.06
C LEU A 67 -2.23 4.04 -1.55
N LEU A 68 -2.88 3.19 -0.74
CA LEU A 68 -2.65 3.13 0.70
C LEU A 68 -1.21 2.73 1.03
N VAL A 69 -0.65 1.74 0.34
CA VAL A 69 0.75 1.34 0.51
C VAL A 69 1.70 2.48 0.12
N LEU A 70 1.45 3.17 -1.00
CA LEU A 70 2.29 4.31 -1.41
C LEU A 70 2.26 5.48 -0.43
N ALA A 71 1.09 5.75 0.14
CA ALA A 71 0.91 6.81 1.14
C ALA A 71 1.67 6.48 2.43
N THR A 72 1.54 5.25 2.93
CA THR A 72 2.24 4.77 4.15
C THR A 72 3.76 4.71 3.98
N GLN A 73 4.26 4.45 2.76
CA GLN A 73 5.69 4.50 2.43
C GLN A 73 6.19 5.92 2.12
N GLY A 74 5.31 6.92 2.14
CA GLY A 74 5.64 8.31 1.83
C GLY A 74 6.12 8.52 0.39
N VAL A 75 5.73 7.65 -0.55
CA VAL A 75 6.03 7.81 -1.99
C VAL A 75 5.03 8.76 -2.63
N LEU A 76 3.74 8.54 -2.36
CA LEU A 76 2.65 9.37 -2.87
C LEU A 76 2.46 10.56 -1.93
N ARG A 77 3.04 11.71 -2.30
CA ARG A 77 2.94 12.95 -1.52
C ARG A 77 2.48 14.12 -2.40
N PRO A 78 1.73 15.09 -1.85
CA PRO A 78 1.27 16.26 -2.60
C PRO A 78 2.39 17.16 -3.13
N ASP A 79 3.56 17.11 -2.49
CA ASP A 79 4.73 17.91 -2.82
C ASP A 79 5.67 17.24 -3.84
N TRP A 80 5.39 15.99 -4.24
CA TRP A 80 6.21 15.29 -5.20
C TRP A 80 6.02 15.90 -6.59
N VAL A 81 7.13 16.33 -7.20
CA VAL A 81 7.20 16.79 -8.58
C VAL A 81 8.41 16.17 -9.28
N ASP A 82 8.27 15.87 -10.57
CA ASP A 82 9.40 15.42 -11.38
C ASP A 82 10.30 16.61 -11.82
N GLN A 83 11.39 16.31 -12.52
CA GLN A 83 12.31 17.32 -13.06
C GLN A 83 11.65 18.31 -14.04
N ARG A 84 10.46 17.97 -14.55
CA ARG A 84 9.68 18.76 -15.51
C ARG A 84 8.53 19.51 -14.83
N GLY A 85 8.43 19.45 -13.50
CA GLY A 85 7.38 20.09 -12.70
C GLY A 85 6.03 19.37 -12.73
N ARG A 86 5.97 18.11 -13.14
CA ARG A 86 4.74 17.31 -13.17
C ARG A 86 4.50 16.66 -11.80
N SER A 87 3.28 16.82 -11.29
CA SER A 87 2.84 16.26 -10.01
C SER A 87 2.41 14.80 -10.16
N LEU A 88 3.08 13.90 -9.43
CA LEU A 88 2.69 12.49 -9.34
C LEU A 88 1.36 12.34 -8.61
N TRP A 89 1.11 13.21 -7.62
CA TRP A 89 -0.12 13.25 -6.87
C TRP A 89 -1.32 13.49 -7.79
N ASP A 90 -1.26 14.54 -8.61
CA ASP A 90 -2.35 14.91 -9.50
C ASP A 90 -2.57 13.87 -10.59
N LEU A 91 -1.48 13.33 -11.17
CA LEU A 91 -1.56 12.22 -12.11
C LEU A 91 -2.28 11.02 -11.49
N THR A 92 -1.85 10.63 -10.29
CA THR A 92 -2.34 9.43 -9.62
C THR A 92 -3.82 9.55 -9.31
N PHE A 93 -4.25 10.65 -8.69
CA PHE A 93 -5.64 10.84 -8.33
C PHE A 93 -6.55 11.17 -9.51
N SER A 94 -6.03 11.80 -10.57
CA SER A 94 -6.80 11.97 -11.81
C SER A 94 -7.14 10.61 -12.43
N VAL A 95 -6.16 9.71 -12.58
CA VAL A 95 -6.42 8.38 -13.17
C VAL A 95 -7.21 7.49 -12.22
N ALA A 96 -6.96 7.59 -10.90
CA ALA A 96 -7.73 6.83 -9.92
C ALA A 96 -9.20 7.24 -9.92
N HIS A 97 -9.50 8.55 -10.06
CA HIS A 97 -10.88 9.04 -10.19
C HIS A 97 -11.58 8.49 -11.45
N ASP A 98 -10.86 8.38 -12.58
CA ASP A 98 -11.38 7.75 -13.80
C ASP A 98 -11.72 6.26 -13.58
N ILE A 99 -10.96 5.56 -12.74
CA ILE A 99 -11.20 4.15 -12.40
C ILE A 99 -12.40 4.01 -11.47
N SER A 100 -12.46 4.84 -10.43
CA SER A 100 -13.58 4.91 -9.49
C SER A 100 -13.59 6.24 -8.76
N SER A 101 -14.76 6.89 -8.70
CA SER A 101 -14.92 8.20 -8.04
C SER A 101 -14.61 8.18 -6.54
N GLY A 102 -14.66 7.00 -5.91
CA GLY A 102 -14.28 6.81 -4.51
C GLY A 102 -12.77 6.87 -4.25
N LEU A 103 -11.94 6.79 -5.29
CA LEU A 103 -10.49 6.85 -5.17
C LEU A 103 -10.00 8.31 -5.17
N ASN A 104 -10.16 8.97 -4.04
CA ASN A 104 -9.79 10.37 -3.85
C ASN A 104 -8.81 10.54 -2.68
N PRO A 105 -8.07 11.65 -2.59
CA PRO A 105 -7.13 11.87 -1.51
C PRO A 105 -7.68 11.73 -0.09
N GLY A 106 -8.97 12.06 0.12
CA GLY A 106 -9.63 11.95 1.42
C GLY A 106 -9.62 10.53 1.98
N MET A 107 -9.65 9.52 1.11
CA MET A 107 -9.59 8.11 1.51
C MET A 107 -8.30 7.75 2.27
N LEU A 108 -7.19 8.46 1.96
CA LEU A 108 -5.91 8.23 2.62
C LEU A 108 -5.91 8.78 4.05
N ALA A 109 -6.59 9.91 4.26
CA ALA A 109 -6.73 10.54 5.57
C ALA A 109 -7.63 9.72 6.50
N GLU A 110 -8.74 9.17 5.97
CA GLU A 110 -9.65 8.29 6.72
C GLU A 110 -8.98 7.01 7.21
N THR A 111 -8.02 6.49 6.44
CA THR A 111 -7.32 5.24 6.75
C THR A 111 -6.13 5.46 7.70
N GLY A 112 -5.82 6.71 8.06
CA GLY A 112 -4.68 7.02 8.92
C GLY A 112 -3.33 6.63 8.29
N ALA A 113 -3.24 6.63 6.96
CA ALA A 113 -2.02 6.31 6.22
C ALA A 113 -0.98 7.43 6.40
N GLN A 114 -0.39 7.50 7.60
CA GLN A 114 0.75 8.35 7.87
C GLN A 114 2.02 7.66 7.35
N PRO A 115 2.97 8.42 6.77
CA PRO A 115 4.29 7.89 6.47
C PRO A 115 4.86 7.27 7.75
N GLN A 116 5.21 5.98 7.73
CA GLN A 116 5.92 5.41 8.87
C GLN A 116 7.27 6.13 8.97
N ALA A 117 7.34 7.09 9.89
CA ALA A 117 8.59 7.62 10.38
C ALA A 117 9.35 6.42 10.95
N HIS A 118 10.35 5.98 10.19
CA HIS A 118 11.42 5.08 10.59
C HIS A 118 11.78 5.35 12.05
N LEU A 119 11.40 4.43 12.93
CA LEU A 119 11.97 4.33 14.26
C LEU A 119 13.50 4.28 14.08
N PRO A 120 14.28 5.16 14.73
CA PRO A 120 15.73 4.99 14.73
C PRO A 120 16.02 3.63 15.36
N ALA A 121 16.78 2.82 14.63
CA ALA A 121 17.24 1.53 15.07
C ALA A 121 17.84 1.67 16.49
N LEU A 122 17.24 0.99 17.46
CA LEU A 122 17.87 0.74 18.75
C LEU A 122 19.17 -0.01 18.46
N SER A 123 20.29 0.70 18.61
CA SER A 123 21.63 0.12 18.56
C SER A 123 21.72 -1.08 19.51
N PRO A 124 22.33 -2.21 19.11
CA PRO A 124 22.63 -3.29 20.02
C PRO A 124 23.90 -2.93 20.77
N ASP A 125 23.78 -2.34 21.95
CA ASP A 125 24.88 -2.29 22.91
C ASP A 125 24.79 -3.50 23.84
N ARG A 126 25.81 -4.35 23.76
CA ARG A 126 26.19 -5.38 24.74
C ARG A 126 27.71 -5.25 24.87
N PRO A 127 28.36 -5.66 25.98
CA PRO A 127 27.84 -6.38 27.16
C PRO A 127 28.35 -5.88 28.53
N GLY A 128 27.65 -6.27 29.61
CA GLY A 128 28.25 -6.48 30.93
C GLY A 128 27.87 -5.46 32.00
N GLU A 129 27.04 -5.88 32.95
CA GLU A 129 27.39 -5.88 34.38
C GLU A 129 26.32 -6.71 35.13
N GLN A 130 26.76 -7.72 35.88
CA GLN A 130 25.93 -8.52 36.78
C GLN A 130 25.70 -7.73 38.06
N VAL A 131 24.47 -7.72 38.60
CA VAL A 131 24.25 -7.71 40.05
C VAL A 131 22.97 -8.50 40.37
N GLU A 132 23.15 -9.60 41.09
CA GLU A 132 22.13 -10.38 41.81
C GLU A 132 21.38 -9.52 42.84
N SER A 133 20.09 -9.80 43.06
CA SER A 133 19.55 -9.95 44.42
C SER A 133 18.16 -10.59 44.38
N ASP A 134 18.09 -11.68 45.13
CA ASP A 134 16.92 -12.46 45.49
C ASP A 134 15.77 -11.64 46.10
N ASN A 135 14.52 -12.09 45.94
CA ASN A 135 13.80 -12.75 47.04
C ASN A 135 12.38 -13.17 46.61
N GLU A 136 11.99 -14.34 47.10
CA GLU A 136 10.73 -15.05 46.89
C GLU A 136 9.51 -14.35 47.51
N GLY A 137 8.32 -14.59 46.94
CA GLY A 137 7.05 -14.03 47.44
C GLY A 137 5.82 -14.54 46.69
N GLU A 138 5.34 -15.69 47.13
CA GLU A 138 4.10 -16.41 46.81
C GLU A 138 2.81 -15.58 46.97
N ALA A 139 1.84 -15.72 46.05
CA ALA A 139 0.40 -15.90 46.35
C ALA A 139 -0.49 -15.98 45.08
N ASP A 140 -1.40 -16.94 45.17
CA ASP A 140 -2.52 -17.35 44.32
C ASP A 140 -3.49 -16.24 43.82
N ALA A 141 -4.07 -16.44 42.62
CA ALA A 141 -5.52 -16.54 42.41
C ALA A 141 -5.91 -16.52 40.92
N SER A 142 -6.54 -17.61 40.45
CA SER A 142 -7.71 -17.72 39.54
C SER A 142 -8.07 -16.48 38.69
N ASN A 143 -8.40 -16.55 37.39
CA ASN A 143 -9.50 -17.33 36.83
C ASN A 143 -9.68 -17.08 35.31
N ASN A 144 -10.39 -18.01 34.66
CA ASN A 144 -11.25 -17.86 33.47
C ASN A 144 -10.67 -17.92 32.04
N THR A 145 -10.62 -19.16 31.52
CA THR A 145 -11.50 -19.70 30.47
C THR A 145 -11.98 -18.76 29.35
N CYS A 146 -11.53 -19.00 28.12
CA CYS A 146 -12.23 -18.62 26.89
C CYS A 146 -12.55 -19.89 26.06
N LYS A 147 -13.84 -20.09 25.79
CA LYS A 147 -14.39 -21.21 25.01
C LYS A 147 -14.12 -21.01 23.51
N GLN A 148 -13.64 -22.05 22.85
CA GLN A 148 -13.72 -22.22 21.40
C GLN A 148 -15.16 -22.61 21.01
N SER A 149 -15.66 -22.03 19.91
CA SER A 149 -16.80 -22.53 19.14
C SER A 149 -16.29 -23.28 17.92
#